data_AF-A0A348V2B5-F1
#
_entry.id   AF-A0A348V2B5-F1
#
_cell.length_a   1.000
_cell.length_b   1.000
_cell.length_c   1.000
_cell.angle_alpha   90.00
_cell.angle_beta   90.00
_cell.angle_gamma   90.00
#
_symmetry.space_group_name_H-M   'P 1'
#
loop_
_entity.id
_entity.type
_entity.pdbx_description
1 polymer ?
#
loop_
_entity_poly.entity_id
_entity_poly.type
_entity_poly.pdbx_seq_one_letter_code
_entity_poly.pdbx_strand_id
1 'polypeptide(L)'
;MKKVSLVLLLILLASSCILYVPYDESRRPAARTYEPPPPAATTPVYGEISMSFIYDYLGRYGFWVYYNPYGYVWVPRGVGRHWRPYTHGRWVWTEYGWTWVSSHPWGWIPFHYGRWGWDNRLGWFWVPDVVWAPAWVVWRYGDLYIGWAPLPPGVEFLAGYGLRWPRR
;
A
#
# COMPACT_ATOMS: atom_id res chain seq x y z
N MET A 1 -55.97 -0.61 12.23
CA MET A 1 -54.91 -1.64 12.17
C MET A 1 -53.76 -1.25 11.21
N LYS A 2 -54.00 -0.94 9.93
CA LYS A 2 -52.94 -0.56 8.96
C LYS A 2 -52.06 0.64 9.36
N LYS A 3 -52.64 1.68 9.98
CA LYS A 3 -51.91 2.88 10.44
C LYS A 3 -50.97 2.61 11.62
N VAL A 4 -51.34 1.70 12.51
CA VAL A 4 -50.54 1.33 13.70
C VAL A 4 -49.32 0.50 13.29
N SER A 5 -49.47 -0.43 12.34
CA SER A 5 -48.33 -1.16 11.76
C SER A 5 -47.34 -0.25 11.03
N LEU A 6 -47.81 0.78 10.34
CA LEU A 6 -46.93 1.71 9.63
C LEU A 6 -46.08 2.54 10.60
N VAL A 7 -46.67 3.00 11.71
CA VAL A 7 -45.94 3.76 12.74
C VAL A 7 -44.91 2.87 13.46
N LEU A 8 -45.27 1.63 13.81
CA LEU A 8 -44.35 0.67 14.40
C LEU A 8 -43.17 0.33 13.46
N LEU A 9 -43.42 0.19 12.16
CA LEU A 9 -42.37 -0.07 11.17
C LEU A 9 -41.41 1.13 11.03
N LEU A 10 -41.92 2.37 11.07
CA LEU A 10 -41.11 3.58 11.02
C LEU A 10 -40.24 3.75 12.28
N ILE A 11 -40.77 3.42 13.45
CA ILE A 11 -40.00 3.44 14.72
C ILE A 11 -38.89 2.39 14.68
N LEU A 12 -39.17 1.17 14.20
CA LEU A 12 -38.16 0.11 14.07
C LEU A 12 -37.06 0.46 13.06
N LEU A 13 -37.41 1.09 11.93
CA LEU A 13 -36.44 1.53 10.93
C LEU A 13 -35.56 2.68 11.44
N ALA A 14 -36.15 3.64 12.16
CA ALA A 14 -35.41 4.76 12.76
C ALA A 14 -34.46 4.30 13.89
N SER A 15 -34.84 3.28 14.67
CA SER A 15 -33.99 2.70 15.71
C SER A 15 -32.81 1.87 15.18
N SER A 16 -32.77 1.52 13.89
CA SER A 16 -31.65 0.76 13.31
C SER A 16 -30.38 1.60 13.06
N CYS A 17 -30.49 2.93 13.12
CA CYS A 17 -29.39 3.84 12.79
C CYS A 17 -28.62 4.41 13.99
N ILE A 18 -28.87 3.95 15.23
CA ILE A 18 -28.12 4.40 16.41
C ILE A 18 -27.72 3.20 17.26
N LEU A 19 -26.80 2.38 16.74
CA LEU A 19 -25.92 1.60 17.61
C LEU A 19 -24.52 2.18 17.46
N TYR A 20 -24.24 3.22 18.24
CA TYR A 20 -22.87 3.54 18.61
C TYR A 20 -22.37 2.37 19.44
N VAL A 21 -21.52 1.53 18.84
CA VAL A 21 -20.69 0.58 19.59
C VAL A 21 -19.44 1.36 20.00
N PRO A 22 -19.30 1.78 21.27
CA PRO A 22 -18.08 2.43 21.71
C PRO A 22 -16.89 1.51 21.43
N TYR A 23 -15.79 2.11 20.97
CA TYR A 23 -14.53 1.40 20.83
C TYR A 23 -14.09 0.90 22.22
N ASP A 24 -14.23 -0.40 22.43
CA ASP A 24 -13.87 -1.07 23.67
C ASP A 24 -12.36 -1.34 23.66
N GLU A 25 -11.58 -0.43 24.27
CA GLU A 25 -10.13 -0.59 24.44
C GLU A 25 -9.75 -1.92 25.11
N SER A 26 -10.64 -2.48 25.96
CA SER A 26 -10.38 -3.77 26.62
C SER A 26 -10.34 -4.94 25.65
N ARG A 27 -10.95 -4.81 24.46
CA ARG A 27 -10.90 -5.82 23.38
C ARG A 27 -9.77 -5.58 22.40
N ARG A 28 -8.92 -4.57 22.60
CA ARG A 28 -7.69 -4.43 21.83
C ARG A 28 -6.92 -5.75 22.01
N PRO A 29 -6.77 -6.56 20.95
CA PRO A 29 -5.90 -7.71 21.08
C PRO A 29 -4.55 -7.13 21.50
N ALA A 30 -3.97 -7.68 22.58
CA ALA A 30 -2.59 -7.38 22.92
C ALA A 30 -1.82 -7.45 21.61
N ALA A 31 -1.08 -6.38 21.30
CA ALA A 31 -0.21 -6.39 20.12
C ALA A 31 0.50 -7.72 20.19
N ARG A 32 0.21 -8.63 19.24
CA ARG A 32 0.91 -9.91 19.22
C ARG A 32 2.36 -9.48 19.24
N THR A 33 3.09 -9.87 20.28
CA THR A 33 4.54 -9.73 20.25
C THR A 33 4.90 -10.44 18.96
N TYR A 34 5.27 -9.64 17.95
CA TYR A 34 5.76 -10.18 16.73
C TYR A 34 7.05 -10.83 17.16
N GLU A 35 6.99 -12.13 17.44
CA GLU A 35 8.16 -12.93 17.52
C GLU A 35 8.66 -12.96 16.08
N PRO A 36 9.77 -12.24 15.77
CA PRO A 36 10.32 -12.31 14.44
C PRO A 36 10.54 -13.79 14.13
N PRO A 37 10.27 -14.25 12.89
CA PRO A 37 10.66 -15.59 12.51
C PRO A 37 12.14 -15.78 12.91
N PRO A 38 12.52 -16.95 13.46
CA PRO A 38 13.90 -17.22 13.87
C PRO A 38 14.80 -16.75 12.72
N PRO A 39 15.84 -15.96 13.01
CA PRO A 39 16.56 -15.22 11.98
C PRO A 39 16.91 -16.20 10.87
N ALA A 40 16.23 -16.04 9.73
CA ALA A 40 16.61 -16.74 8.53
C ALA A 40 18.10 -16.41 8.36
N ALA A 41 18.93 -17.44 8.41
CA ALA A 41 20.36 -17.30 8.28
C ALA A 41 20.64 -16.36 7.11
N THR A 42 21.43 -15.32 7.37
CA THR A 42 21.63 -14.09 6.59
C THR A 42 20.65 -12.95 6.94
N THR A 43 20.80 -12.35 8.12
CA THR A 43 20.48 -10.92 8.27
C THR A 43 21.36 -10.16 7.26
N PRO A 44 20.82 -9.55 6.19
CA PRO A 44 21.62 -8.59 5.44
C PRO A 44 21.98 -7.48 6.43
N VAL A 45 23.28 -7.20 6.55
CA VAL A 45 23.76 -5.94 7.12
C VAL A 45 22.87 -4.85 6.52
N TYR A 46 22.37 -3.91 7.32
CA TYR A 46 21.66 -2.70 6.86
C TYR A 46 22.63 -1.76 6.09
N GLY A 47 23.47 -2.33 5.24
CA GLY A 47 24.18 -1.64 4.18
C GLY A 47 23.16 -1.25 3.14
N GLU A 48 23.29 -0.03 2.65
CA GLU A 48 22.45 0.57 1.64
C GLU A 48 22.09 -0.44 0.54
N ILE A 49 20.79 -0.61 0.27
CA ILE A 49 20.35 -1.42 -0.85
C ILE A 49 20.97 -0.84 -2.12
N SER A 50 21.73 -1.65 -2.87
CA SER A 50 22.36 -1.19 -4.10
C SER A 50 21.42 -1.39 -5.29
N MET A 51 21.56 -0.52 -6.30
CA MET A 51 20.84 -0.68 -7.56
C MET A 51 21.16 -2.03 -8.22
N SER A 52 22.43 -2.48 -8.18
CA SER A 52 22.82 -3.79 -8.73
C SER A 52 22.06 -4.94 -8.06
N PHE A 53 21.96 -4.93 -6.73
CA PHE A 53 21.18 -5.93 -6.00
C PHE A 53 19.70 -5.89 -6.39
N ILE A 54 19.10 -4.70 -6.55
CA ILE A 54 17.71 -4.55 -6.99
C ILE A 54 17.51 -5.16 -8.38
N TYR A 55 18.39 -4.86 -9.35
CA TYR A 55 18.33 -5.42 -10.71
C TYR A 55 18.36 -6.94 -10.70
N ASP A 56 19.36 -7.52 -10.01
CA ASP A 56 19.56 -8.96 -9.93
C ASP A 56 18.40 -9.65 -9.21
N TYR A 57 17.96 -9.07 -8.07
CA TYR A 57 16.92 -9.68 -7.26
C TYR A 57 15.56 -9.69 -7.96
N LEU A 58 15.16 -8.57 -8.57
CA LEU A 58 13.87 -8.45 -9.24
C LEU A 58 13.85 -9.06 -10.64
N GLY A 59 15.01 -9.28 -11.27
CA GLY A 59 15.12 -9.92 -12.58
C GLY A 59 14.48 -11.31 -12.65
N ARG A 60 14.46 -12.06 -11.53
CA ARG A 60 13.80 -13.39 -11.48
C ARG A 60 12.26 -13.32 -11.43
N TYR A 61 11.70 -12.17 -11.05
CA TYR A 61 10.26 -11.99 -10.78
C TYR A 61 9.54 -11.13 -11.82
N GLY A 62 10.25 -10.53 -12.77
CA GLY A 62 9.67 -9.63 -13.76
C GLY A 62 10.68 -9.27 -14.85
N PHE A 63 10.39 -8.18 -15.55
CA PHE A 63 11.18 -7.74 -16.69
C PHE A 63 11.64 -6.29 -16.48
N TRP A 64 12.90 -6.03 -16.83
CA TRP A 64 13.43 -4.68 -16.92
C TRP A 64 13.22 -4.14 -18.33
N VAL A 65 12.57 -2.98 -18.45
CA VAL A 65 12.22 -2.35 -19.72
C VAL A 65 12.70 -0.91 -19.70
N TYR A 66 13.44 -0.49 -20.72
CA TYR A 66 13.77 0.92 -20.87
C TYR A 66 12.53 1.71 -21.30
N TYR A 67 12.14 2.69 -20.50
CA TYR A 67 10.92 3.47 -20.68
C TYR A 67 11.15 4.94 -20.34
N ASN A 68 11.20 5.79 -21.38
CA ASN A 68 11.39 7.23 -21.24
C ASN A 68 10.17 7.87 -20.53
N PRO A 69 10.35 8.80 -19.58
CA PRO A 69 11.63 9.41 -19.15
C PRO A 69 12.32 8.71 -17.97
N TYR A 70 11.79 7.58 -17.49
CA TYR A 70 12.20 6.95 -16.24
C TYR A 70 13.46 6.08 -16.33
N GLY A 71 13.96 5.79 -17.53
CA GLY A 71 15.05 4.83 -17.71
C GLY A 71 14.56 3.40 -17.58
N TYR A 72 15.31 2.50 -16.93
CA TYR A 72 14.88 1.12 -16.76
C TYR A 72 13.84 1.00 -15.64
N VAL A 73 12.64 0.55 -16.03
CA VAL A 73 11.53 0.26 -15.12
C VAL A 73 11.31 -1.24 -15.02
N TRP A 74 10.81 -1.69 -13.88
CA TRP A 74 10.49 -3.10 -13.66
C TRP A 74 8.99 -3.37 -13.84
N VAL A 75 8.66 -4.42 -14.58
CA VAL A 75 7.28 -4.88 -14.77
C VAL A 75 7.14 -6.28 -14.16
N PRO A 76 6.25 -6.49 -13.16
CA PRO A 76 6.09 -7.78 -12.52
C PRO A 76 5.53 -8.83 -13.50
N ARG A 77 6.07 -10.05 -13.41
CA ARG A 77 5.52 -11.22 -14.13
C ARG A 77 4.66 -12.05 -13.18
N GLY A 78 3.67 -12.75 -13.74
CA GLY A 78 2.86 -13.71 -12.99
C GLY A 78 1.84 -13.07 -12.03
N VAL A 79 1.55 -11.78 -12.21
CA VAL A 79 0.44 -11.11 -11.52
C VAL A 79 -0.84 -11.21 -12.34
N GLY A 80 -2.00 -11.23 -11.68
CA GLY A 80 -3.29 -11.37 -12.35
C GLY A 80 -3.67 -10.15 -13.20
N ARG A 81 -4.59 -10.32 -14.17
CA ARG A 81 -5.04 -9.27 -15.11
C ARG A 81 -5.52 -7.97 -14.43
N HIS A 82 -6.11 -8.08 -13.24
CA HIS A 82 -6.64 -6.94 -12.49
C HIS A 82 -5.75 -6.53 -11.30
N TRP A 83 -4.53 -7.06 -11.26
CA TRP A 83 -3.58 -6.75 -10.21
C TRP A 83 -3.22 -5.26 -10.23
N ARG A 84 -3.08 -4.69 -9.04
CA ARG A 84 -2.63 -3.32 -8.82
C ARG A 84 -1.67 -3.29 -7.62
N PRO A 85 -0.74 -2.34 -7.55
CA PRO A 85 0.09 -2.16 -6.37
C PRO A 85 -0.79 -1.91 -5.14
N TYR A 86 -0.35 -2.40 -3.98
CA TYR A 86 -1.04 -2.24 -2.71
C TYR A 86 -2.45 -2.87 -2.62
N THR A 87 -2.72 -3.96 -3.37
CA THR A 87 -4.00 -4.71 -3.24
C THR A 87 -3.85 -6.13 -2.73
N HIS A 88 -2.68 -6.75 -2.86
CA HIS A 88 -2.37 -8.09 -2.37
C HIS A 88 -1.33 -8.02 -1.24
N GLY A 89 -1.84 -7.96 -0.01
CA GLY A 89 -1.06 -7.70 1.20
C GLY A 89 -1.96 -7.12 2.30
N ARG A 90 -1.35 -6.47 3.29
CA ARG A 90 -2.06 -5.81 4.38
C ARG A 90 -1.26 -4.63 4.92
N TRP A 91 -1.97 -3.66 5.48
CA TRP A 91 -1.36 -2.59 6.28
C TRP A 91 -1.09 -3.11 7.70
N VAL A 92 0.09 -2.80 8.22
CA VAL A 92 0.50 -3.11 9.59
C VAL A 92 1.02 -1.83 10.23
N TRP A 93 0.59 -1.55 11.46
CA TRP A 93 1.14 -0.45 12.24
C TRP A 93 2.50 -0.85 12.81
N THR A 94 3.53 -0.07 12.50
CA THR A 94 4.93 -0.29 12.91
C THR A 94 5.50 0.99 13.54
N GLU A 95 6.76 0.97 13.98
CA GLU A 95 7.45 2.19 14.43
C GLU A 95 7.60 3.25 13.34
N TYR A 96 7.55 2.85 12.06
CA TYR A 96 7.57 3.75 10.91
C TYR A 96 6.15 4.18 10.46
N GLY A 97 5.11 3.85 11.24
CA GLY A 97 3.71 4.12 10.91
C GLY A 97 3.04 2.98 10.13
N TRP A 98 2.00 3.32 9.34
CA TRP A 98 1.31 2.36 8.46
C TRP A 98 2.25 1.84 7.37
N THR A 99 2.72 0.62 7.54
CA THR A 99 3.64 -0.07 6.63
C THR A 99 2.89 -1.11 5.82
N TRP A 100 3.12 -1.12 4.51
CA TRP A 100 2.53 -2.13 3.65
C TRP A 100 3.31 -3.44 3.71
N VAL A 101 2.65 -4.54 4.02
CA VAL A 101 3.23 -5.89 3.98
C VAL A 101 2.63 -6.65 2.81
N SER A 102 3.41 -6.83 1.75
CA SER A 102 2.98 -7.56 0.56
C SER A 102 2.91 -9.07 0.80
N SER A 103 1.98 -9.73 0.10
CA SER A 103 1.96 -11.20 -0.01
C SER A 103 2.89 -11.76 -1.09
N HIS A 104 3.53 -10.90 -1.89
CA HIS A 104 4.45 -11.33 -2.94
C HIS A 104 5.86 -11.51 -2.37
N PRO A 105 6.59 -12.57 -2.77
CA PRO A 105 7.96 -12.82 -2.28
C PRO A 105 8.92 -11.68 -2.65
N TRP A 106 8.66 -10.99 -3.76
CA TRP A 106 9.44 -9.85 -4.21
C TRP A 106 8.99 -8.51 -3.61
N GLY A 107 7.85 -8.45 -2.92
CA GLY A 107 7.17 -7.20 -2.58
C GLY A 107 7.97 -6.26 -1.68
N TRP A 108 8.88 -6.80 -0.87
CA TRP A 108 9.69 -6.00 0.05
C TRP A 108 10.60 -4.96 -0.65
N ILE A 109 10.91 -5.12 -1.95
CA ILE A 109 11.61 -4.08 -2.71
C ILE A 109 10.60 -3.09 -3.30
N PRO A 110 9.67 -3.48 -4.20
CA PRO A 110 8.90 -2.51 -4.96
C PRO A 110 7.87 -1.71 -4.15
N PHE A 111 7.51 -2.17 -2.96
CA PHE A 111 6.61 -1.43 -2.08
C PHE A 111 7.31 -0.47 -1.13
N HIS A 112 8.64 -0.52 -1.04
CA HIS A 112 9.42 0.28 -0.09
C HIS A 112 10.53 1.14 -0.73
N TYR A 113 11.06 0.75 -1.88
CA TYR A 113 12.26 1.36 -2.49
C TYR A 113 12.02 1.92 -3.90
N GLY A 114 10.91 2.64 -4.13
CA GLY A 114 10.62 3.18 -5.46
C GLY A 114 9.18 3.67 -5.63
N ARG A 115 8.75 3.81 -6.88
CA ARG A 115 7.41 4.34 -7.21
C ARG A 115 6.73 3.51 -8.29
N TRP A 116 5.42 3.34 -8.16
CA TRP A 116 4.61 2.65 -9.16
C TRP A 116 3.97 3.65 -10.12
N GLY A 117 4.15 3.43 -11.42
CA GLY A 117 3.45 4.13 -12.50
C GLY A 117 2.54 3.19 -13.28
N TRP A 118 1.66 3.78 -14.09
CA TRP A 118 0.78 3.04 -15.00
C TRP A 118 0.89 3.61 -16.41
N ASP A 119 0.99 2.71 -17.38
CA ASP A 119 0.89 3.04 -18.80
C ASP A 119 0.01 2.00 -19.52
N ASN A 120 -0.65 2.41 -20.61
CA ASN A 120 -1.55 1.51 -21.34
C ASN A 120 -0.82 0.38 -22.08
N ARG A 121 0.46 0.56 -22.43
CA ARG A 121 1.26 -0.46 -23.13
C ARG A 121 1.96 -1.40 -22.15
N LEU A 122 2.48 -0.86 -21.04
CA LEU A 122 3.23 -1.64 -20.04
C LEU A 122 2.35 -2.21 -18.91
N GLY A 123 1.20 -1.58 -18.62
CA GLY A 123 0.47 -1.80 -17.38
C GLY A 123 1.16 -1.13 -16.20
N TRP A 124 1.08 -1.76 -15.01
CA TRP A 124 1.81 -1.27 -13.83
C TRP A 124 3.30 -1.54 -13.99
N PHE A 125 4.09 -0.48 -13.93
CA PHE A 125 5.55 -0.53 -13.91
C PHE A 125 6.08 0.14 -12.65
N TRP A 126 7.28 -0.23 -12.24
CA TRP A 126 7.93 0.29 -11.06
C TRP A 126 9.25 0.95 -11.41
N VAL A 127 9.45 2.17 -10.90
CA VAL A 127 10.68 2.95 -11.06
C VAL A 127 11.52 2.75 -9.79
N PRO A 128 12.76 2.24 -9.91
CA PRO A 128 13.62 1.94 -8.77
C PRO A 128 14.12 3.20 -8.06
N ASP A 129 14.31 3.08 -6.75
CA ASP A 129 14.97 4.02 -5.86
C ASP A 129 15.75 3.22 -4.79
N VAL A 130 16.60 3.88 -4.01
CA VAL A 130 17.30 3.30 -2.85
C VAL A 130 16.77 3.85 -1.52
N VAL A 131 15.94 4.90 -1.56
CA VAL A 131 15.32 5.46 -0.35
C VAL A 131 14.14 4.61 0.10
N TRP A 132 14.22 4.13 1.35
CA TRP A 132 13.16 3.34 1.97
C TRP A 132 12.01 4.22 2.48
N ALA A 133 10.77 3.73 2.36
CA ALA A 133 9.61 4.22 3.09
C ALA A 133 8.67 3.08 3.50
N PRO A 134 7.85 3.25 4.56
CA PRO A 134 6.87 2.24 4.98
C PRO A 134 5.86 1.90 3.88
N ALA A 135 5.52 2.88 3.04
CA ALA A 135 4.88 2.72 1.74
C ALA A 135 4.95 4.05 0.98
N TRP A 136 4.97 3.98 -0.35
CA TRP A 136 4.88 5.16 -1.21
C TRP A 136 3.47 5.31 -1.76
N VAL A 137 2.58 5.84 -0.91
CA VAL A 137 1.15 6.04 -1.22
C VAL A 137 0.68 7.44 -0.84
N VAL A 138 -0.40 7.87 -1.48
CA VAL A 138 -1.25 8.97 -1.00
C VAL A 138 -2.47 8.41 -0.30
N TRP A 139 -2.79 8.96 0.87
CA TRP A 139 -4.01 8.62 1.60
C TRP A 139 -5.16 9.52 1.17
N ARG A 140 -6.35 8.94 1.09
CA ARG A 140 -7.61 9.66 0.91
C ARG A 140 -8.55 9.24 2.02
N TYR A 141 -9.13 10.24 2.68
CA TYR A 141 -10.13 10.03 3.71
C TYR A 141 -11.49 10.50 3.18
N GLY A 142 -12.53 9.76 3.53
CA GLY A 142 -13.92 10.15 3.38
C GLY A 142 -14.72 9.63 4.56
N ASP A 143 -15.99 10.02 4.66
CA ASP A 143 -16.80 9.80 5.86
C ASP A 143 -16.92 8.31 6.26
N LEU A 144 -16.93 7.41 5.27
CA LEU A 144 -17.12 5.97 5.46
C LEU A 144 -15.94 5.11 5.00
N TYR A 145 -14.95 5.71 4.33
CA TYR A 145 -13.88 4.95 3.68
C TYR A 145 -12.54 5.65 3.80
N ILE A 146 -11.51 4.83 4.01
CA ILE A 146 -10.11 5.21 3.81
C ILE A 146 -9.65 4.54 2.52
N GLY A 147 -9.06 5.33 1.63
CA GLY A 147 -8.46 4.87 0.40
C GLY A 147 -6.98 5.22 0.36
N TRP A 148 -6.24 4.48 -0.46
CA TRP A 148 -4.87 4.80 -0.82
C TRP A 148 -4.66 4.60 -2.31
N ALA A 149 -3.72 5.34 -2.87
CA ALA A 149 -3.23 5.13 -4.22
C ALA A 149 -1.70 5.19 -4.22
N PRO A 150 -1.02 4.44 -5.11
CA PRO A 150 0.42 4.57 -5.25
C PRO A 150 0.79 6.02 -5.56
N LEU A 151 1.84 6.51 -4.89
CA LEU A 151 2.45 7.79 -5.24
C LEU A 151 3.17 7.62 -6.59
N PRO A 152 2.82 8.36 -7.65
CA PRO A 152 3.45 8.20 -8.96
C PRO A 152 4.94 8.60 -8.96
N PRO A 153 5.74 8.09 -9.92
CA PRO A 153 7.13 8.51 -10.07
C PRO A 153 7.27 10.02 -10.31
N GLY A 154 8.29 10.61 -9.68
CA GLY A 154 8.63 12.04 -9.78
C GLY A 154 7.74 12.99 -8.97
N VAL A 155 6.75 12.47 -8.22
CA VAL A 155 6.04 13.30 -7.23
C VAL A 155 6.92 13.49 -6.00
N GLU A 156 7.09 14.74 -5.61
CA GLU A 156 7.92 15.13 -4.47
C GLU A 156 7.09 15.87 -3.42
N PHE A 157 7.49 15.76 -2.15
CA PHE A 157 6.94 16.60 -1.09
C PHE A 157 7.78 17.85 -0.92
N LEU A 158 7.13 19.02 -1.03
CA LEU A 158 7.72 20.31 -0.73
C LEU A 158 7.07 20.89 0.51
N ALA A 159 7.87 21.16 1.53
CA ALA A 159 7.39 21.85 2.72
C ALA A 159 6.72 23.18 2.33
N GLY A 160 5.51 23.43 2.84
CA GLY A 160 4.71 24.63 2.55
C GLY A 160 3.83 24.55 1.29
N TYR A 161 4.09 23.63 0.35
CA TYR A 161 3.29 23.47 -0.88
C TYR A 161 2.57 22.12 -0.97
N GLY A 162 3.08 21.09 -0.29
CA GLY A 162 2.55 19.73 -0.36
C GLY A 162 3.15 18.93 -1.51
N LEU A 163 2.34 18.09 -2.15
CA LEU A 163 2.79 17.23 -3.25
C LEU A 163 2.93 18.03 -4.55
N ARG A 164 4.14 18.06 -5.10
CA ARG A 164 4.44 18.62 -6.42
C ARG A 164 4.46 17.50 -7.45
N TRP A 165 3.61 17.60 -8.48
CA TRP A 165 3.64 16.69 -9.62
C TRP A 165 4.71 17.09 -10.64
N PRO A 166 5.34 16.12 -11.33
CA PRO A 166 6.21 16.40 -12.46
C PRO A 166 5.45 17.16 -13.55
N ARG A 167 6.12 18.12 -14.19
CA ARG A 167 5.60 18.66 -15.45
C ARG A 167 5.76 17.59 -16.52
N ARG A 168 4.68 17.31 -17.26
CA ARG A 168 4.71 16.41 -18.42
C ARG A 168 5.37 17.08 -19.61
#